data_AF-A0A948FTD9-F1
#
_entry.id   AF-A0A948FTD9-F1
#
_cell.length_a   1.000
_cell.length_b   1.000
_cell.length_c   1.000
_cell.angle_alpha   90.00
_cell.angle_beta   90.00
_cell.angle_gamma   90.00
#
_symmetry.space_group_name_H-M   'P 1'
#
loop_
_entity.id
_entity.type
_entity.pdbx_description
1 polymer ?
#
loop_
_entity_poly.entity_id
_entity_poly.type
_entity_poly.pdbx_seq_one_letter_code
_entity_poly.pdbx_strand_id
1 'polypeptide(L)'
;MNSFEAFEPLLGGKVLRVETAETRVVITTDKGTLVGVLEGECCSESFFTDPTQFHPLVGSRLLAVEDRSEGTPSFCAPARQESMIWSFLVFTTDRGHVTIDWRNDSNGYYSGELVWFTG
;
A
#
# COMPACT_ATOMS: atom_id res chain seq x y z
N MET A 1 -11.40 -6.11 -5.40
CA MET A 1 -10.58 -7.34 -5.30
C MET A 1 -9.92 -7.28 -3.95
N ASN A 2 -10.01 -8.31 -3.12
CA ASN A 2 -9.36 -8.24 -1.81
C ASN A 2 -7.84 -8.25 -2.03
N SER A 3 -7.08 -7.49 -1.24
CA SER A 3 -5.65 -7.27 -1.48
C SER A 3 -4.87 -8.58 -1.66
N PHE A 4 -5.26 -9.62 -0.92
CA PHE A 4 -4.70 -10.97 -1.01
C PHE A 4 -4.78 -11.61 -2.42
N GLU A 5 -5.92 -11.53 -3.11
CA GLU A 5 -6.12 -12.18 -4.41
C GLU A 5 -5.21 -11.60 -5.49
N ALA A 6 -4.88 -10.31 -5.38
CA ALA A 6 -4.03 -9.63 -6.34
C ALA A 6 -2.56 -10.08 -6.24
N PHE A 7 -2.10 -10.51 -5.06
CA PHE A 7 -0.71 -10.93 -4.85
C PHE A 7 -0.45 -12.40 -5.15
N GLU A 8 -1.46 -13.28 -5.07
CA GLU A 8 -1.29 -14.73 -5.25
C GLU A 8 -0.49 -15.12 -6.51
N PRO A 9 -0.77 -14.56 -7.71
CA PRO A 9 -0.04 -14.93 -8.92
C PRO A 9 1.44 -14.55 -8.90
N LEU A 10 1.81 -13.58 -8.06
CA LEU A 10 3.14 -12.99 -7.97
C LEU A 10 3.99 -13.64 -6.87
N LEU A 11 3.37 -14.38 -5.95
CA LEU A 11 4.08 -15.06 -4.87
C LEU A 11 5.12 -16.04 -5.42
N GLY A 12 6.28 -16.07 -4.77
CA GLY A 12 7.47 -16.74 -5.23
C GLY A 12 8.15 -16.09 -6.44
N GLY A 13 7.67 -14.95 -6.96
CA GLY A 13 8.33 -14.21 -8.03
C GLY A 13 9.48 -13.33 -7.52
N LYS A 14 10.52 -13.16 -8.33
CA LYS A 14 11.60 -12.20 -8.05
C LYS A 14 11.16 -10.81 -8.49
N VAL A 15 11.21 -9.84 -7.59
CA VAL A 15 10.93 -8.43 -7.92
C VAL A 15 12.07 -7.90 -8.79
N LEU A 16 11.73 -7.44 -9.99
CA LEU A 16 12.66 -6.94 -10.99
C LEU A 16 12.73 -5.41 -10.97
N ARG A 17 11.58 -4.76 -10.78
CA ARG A 17 11.45 -3.30 -10.80
C ARG A 17 10.34 -2.86 -9.85
N VAL A 18 10.56 -1.70 -9.24
CA VAL A 18 9.55 -0.95 -8.48
C VAL A 18 9.55 0.48 -9.00
N GLU A 19 8.38 1.00 -9.31
CA GLU A 19 8.15 2.40 -9.66
C GLU A 19 7.13 3.00 -8.72
N THR A 20 7.45 4.18 -8.18
CA THR A 20 6.67 4.79 -7.11
C THR A 20 6.32 6.23 -7.45
N ALA A 21 5.16 6.64 -6.98
CA ALA A 21 4.66 8.00 -6.95
C ALA A 21 3.91 8.18 -5.61
N GLU A 22 3.47 9.39 -5.32
CA GLU A 22 2.80 9.74 -4.04
C GLU A 22 1.58 8.85 -3.73
N THR A 23 0.79 8.51 -4.75
CA THR A 23 -0.44 7.73 -4.62
C THR A 23 -0.44 6.43 -5.44
N ARG A 24 0.69 6.07 -6.05
CA ARG A 24 0.77 4.91 -6.94
C ARG A 24 2.07 4.14 -6.78
N VAL A 25 1.99 2.82 -6.83
CA VAL A 25 3.15 1.93 -6.91
C VAL A 25 2.94 0.89 -8.01
N VAL A 26 4.01 0.56 -8.74
CA VAL A 26 4.05 -0.53 -9.71
C VAL A 26 5.17 -1.48 -9.32
N ILE A 27 4.83 -2.74 -9.09
CA ILE A 27 5.77 -3.81 -8.74
C ILE A 27 5.80 -4.79 -9.90
N THR A 28 6.93 -4.87 -10.59
CA THR A 28 7.15 -5.86 -11.66
C THR A 28 7.99 -7.00 -11.13
N THR A 29 7.47 -8.22 -11.27
CA THR A 29 8.17 -9.47 -10.95
C THR A 29 8.44 -10.27 -12.22
N ASP A 30 9.18 -11.36 -12.11
CA ASP A 30 9.33 -12.36 -13.18
C ASP A 30 8.05 -13.19 -13.44
N LYS A 31 7.01 -13.03 -12.61
CA LYS A 31 5.70 -13.71 -12.75
C LYS A 31 4.58 -12.79 -13.25
N GLY A 32 4.77 -11.49 -13.26
CA GLY A 32 3.74 -10.52 -13.63
C GLY A 32 3.96 -9.15 -13.01
N THR A 33 3.04 -8.23 -13.28
CA THR A 33 3.06 -6.86 -12.74
C THR A 33 1.85 -6.61 -11.86
N LEU A 34 2.08 -5.91 -10.75
CA LEU A 34 1.04 -5.41 -9.86
C LEU A 34 1.07 -3.90 -9.81
N VAL A 35 -0.11 -3.29 -9.84
CA VAL A 35 -0.28 -1.85 -9.67
C VAL A 35 -1.11 -1.60 -8.42
N GLY A 36 -0.56 -0.87 -7.47
CA GLY A 36 -1.27 -0.35 -6.31
C GLY A 36 -1.59 1.13 -6.50
N VAL A 37 -2.83 1.52 -6.20
CA VAL A 37 -3.30 2.90 -6.27
C VAL A 37 -4.00 3.25 -4.96
N LEU A 38 -3.57 4.34 -4.34
CA LEU A 38 -4.28 4.94 -3.21
C LEU A 38 -5.40 5.82 -3.76
N GLU A 39 -6.62 5.45 -3.41
CA GLU A 39 -7.82 6.20 -3.75
C GLU A 39 -8.35 6.93 -2.51
N GLY A 40 -8.89 8.13 -2.73
CA GLY A 40 -9.57 8.93 -1.73
C GLY A 40 -10.92 9.36 -2.26
N GLU A 41 -11.95 9.25 -1.43
CA GLU A 41 -13.28 9.78 -1.71
C GLU A 41 -13.42 11.23 -1.24
N CYS A 42 -13.92 12.11 -2.11
CA CYS A 42 -14.28 13.50 -1.77
C CYS A 42 -13.25 14.21 -0.87
N CYS A 43 -13.63 14.54 0.38
CA CYS A 43 -12.80 15.26 1.35
C CYS A 43 -11.78 14.36 2.07
N SER A 44 -11.47 13.18 1.52
CA SER A 44 -10.40 12.31 1.99
C SER A 44 -9.19 12.34 1.05
N GLU A 45 -8.01 12.27 1.64
CA GLU A 45 -6.74 12.26 0.93
C GLU A 45 -5.94 11.04 1.40
N SER A 46 -5.57 10.16 0.47
CA SER A 46 -4.77 8.96 0.74
C SER A 46 -3.40 9.08 0.10
N PHE A 47 -2.33 8.85 0.86
CA PHE A 47 -0.96 8.95 0.36
C PHE A 47 -0.01 7.99 1.10
N PHE A 48 1.05 7.55 0.42
CA PHE A 48 2.14 6.82 1.07
C PHE A 48 2.94 7.80 1.92
N THR A 49 3.31 7.41 3.15
CA THR A 49 4.17 8.26 3.99
C THR A 49 5.54 8.45 3.36
N ASP A 50 6.09 7.39 2.76
CA ASP A 50 7.29 7.44 1.94
C ASP A 50 7.22 6.35 0.84
N PRO A 51 6.96 6.72 -0.43
CA PRO A 51 6.93 5.77 -1.53
C PRO A 51 8.26 5.03 -1.76
N THR A 52 9.39 5.55 -1.28
CA THR A 52 10.69 4.89 -1.47
C THR A 52 10.88 3.66 -0.59
N GLN A 53 10.01 3.44 0.42
CA GLN A 53 9.99 2.25 1.26
C GLN A 53 9.79 0.94 0.46
N PHE A 54 9.27 1.02 -0.77
CA PHE A 54 9.14 -0.15 -1.64
C PHE A 54 10.46 -0.56 -2.33
N HIS A 55 11.46 0.33 -2.43
CA HIS A 55 12.70 0.05 -3.17
C HIS A 55 13.49 -1.18 -2.69
N PRO A 56 13.57 -1.49 -1.37
CA PRO A 56 14.25 -2.70 -0.88
C PRO A 56 13.65 -4.01 -1.39
N LEU A 57 12.45 -4.00 -1.96
CA LEU A 57 11.87 -5.19 -2.59
C LEU A 57 12.67 -5.64 -3.82
N VAL A 58 13.33 -4.71 -4.52
CA VAL A 58 14.03 -5.00 -5.78
C VAL A 58 15.12 -6.07 -5.59
N GLY A 59 15.02 -7.12 -6.38
CA GLY A 59 15.92 -8.26 -6.35
C GLY A 59 15.57 -9.35 -5.33
N SER A 60 14.61 -9.10 -4.45
CA SER A 60 14.11 -10.07 -3.45
C SER A 60 12.99 -10.94 -4.06
N ARG A 61 12.79 -12.13 -3.51
CA ARG A 61 11.67 -13.01 -3.87
C ARG A 61 10.50 -12.74 -2.94
N LEU A 62 9.32 -12.44 -3.50
CA LEU A 62 8.12 -12.20 -2.72
C LEU A 62 7.58 -13.52 -2.16
N LEU A 63 7.31 -13.61 -0.86
CA LEU A 63 6.82 -14.84 -0.22
C LEU A 63 5.40 -14.70 0.32
N ALA A 64 5.08 -13.55 0.90
CA ALA A 64 3.75 -13.23 1.39
C ALA A 64 3.54 -11.71 1.44
N VAL A 65 2.29 -11.27 1.44
CA VAL A 65 1.90 -9.88 1.69
C VAL A 65 0.76 -9.88 2.70
N GLU A 66 0.89 -9.06 3.73
CA GLU A 66 -0.14 -8.86 4.75
C GLU A 66 -0.57 -7.40 4.75
N ASP A 67 -1.86 -7.17 4.54
CA ASP A 67 -2.48 -5.86 4.77
C ASP A 67 -2.89 -5.77 6.25
N ARG A 68 -2.30 -4.80 6.95
CA ARG A 68 -2.58 -4.46 8.34
C ARG A 68 -3.13 -3.04 8.39
N SER A 69 -4.26 -2.85 7.75
CA SER A 69 -5.11 -1.67 7.88
C SER A 69 -5.81 -1.70 9.25
N GLU A 70 -5.08 -1.35 10.30
CA GLU A 70 -5.63 -1.18 11.64
C GLU A 70 -5.54 0.29 12.07
N GLY A 71 -6.47 1.11 11.57
CA GLY A 71 -6.67 2.45 12.10
C GLY A 71 -7.96 2.50 12.92
N THR A 72 -7.83 2.70 14.23
CA THR A 72 -8.87 3.43 14.96
C THR A 72 -8.70 4.90 14.54
N PRO A 73 -9.74 5.58 14.03
CA PRO A 73 -9.61 6.95 13.57
C PRO A 73 -9.06 7.82 14.72
N SER A 74 -7.91 8.45 14.48
CA SER A 74 -7.34 9.41 15.42
C SER A 74 -7.96 10.77 15.14
N PHE A 75 -8.71 11.29 16.10
CA PHE A 75 -9.32 12.62 16.00
C PHE A 75 -8.24 13.68 16.24
N CYS A 76 -7.83 14.35 15.17
CA CYS A 76 -6.98 15.54 15.27
C CYS A 76 -7.82 16.76 15.64
N ALA A 77 -7.18 17.74 16.30
CA ALA A 77 -7.73 19.03 16.72
C ALA A 77 -8.46 19.76 15.55
N PRO A 78 -9.29 20.80 15.79
CA PRO A 78 -10.28 21.27 14.81
C PRO A 78 -9.61 21.79 13.53
N ALA A 79 -9.48 20.89 12.56
CA ALA A 79 -9.01 21.08 11.21
C ALA A 79 -10.03 20.44 10.28
N ARG A 80 -9.97 20.73 8.98
CA ARG A 80 -10.86 20.12 7.99
C ARG A 80 -10.77 18.58 7.97
N GLN A 81 -9.65 18.03 8.43
CA GLN A 81 -9.44 16.59 8.58
C GLN A 81 -9.60 16.19 10.05
N GLU A 82 -10.78 15.67 10.35
CA GLU A 82 -11.25 15.27 11.67
C GLU A 82 -10.89 13.82 12.00
N SER A 83 -10.46 13.02 11.01
CA SER A 83 -10.13 11.62 11.14
C SER A 83 -8.87 11.29 10.35
N MET A 84 -7.92 10.63 11.01
CA MET A 84 -6.73 10.05 10.35
C MET A 84 -6.70 8.55 10.60
N ILE A 85 -6.56 7.78 9.52
CA ILE A 85 -6.34 6.33 9.53
C ILE A 85 -4.91 6.08 9.07
N TRP A 86 -4.17 5.27 9.84
CA TRP A 86 -2.82 4.85 9.50
C TRP A 86 -2.82 3.34 9.27
N SER A 87 -2.36 2.93 8.10
CA SER A 87 -2.39 1.54 7.66
C SER A 87 -0.99 1.07 7.27
N PHE A 88 -0.74 -0.23 7.42
CA PHE A 88 0.54 -0.85 7.13
C PHE A 88 0.38 -2.01 6.15
N LEU A 89 1.36 -2.19 5.28
CA LEU A 89 1.47 -3.31 4.37
C LEU A 89 2.81 -4.00 4.60
N VAL A 90 2.79 -5.29 4.92
CA VAL A 90 4.00 -6.05 5.25
C VAL A 90 4.28 -7.05 4.14
N PHE A 91 5.37 -6.83 3.41
CA PHE A 91 5.90 -7.77 2.45
C PHE A 91 6.91 -8.69 3.14
N THR A 92 6.65 -9.99 3.09
CA THR A 92 7.63 -11.00 3.48
C THR A 92 8.41 -11.45 2.25
N THR A 93 9.73 -11.39 2.34
CA THR A 93 10.66 -11.76 1.27
C THR A 93 11.70 -12.78 1.75
N ASP A 94 12.46 -13.35 0.82
CA ASP A 94 13.63 -14.18 1.13
C ASP A 94 14.78 -13.41 1.80
N ARG A 95 14.68 -12.09 1.92
CA ARG A 95 15.67 -11.21 2.59
C ARG A 95 15.15 -10.56 3.88
N GLY A 96 13.97 -10.97 4.36
CA GLY A 96 13.32 -10.39 5.52
C GLY A 96 12.03 -9.65 5.16
N HIS A 97 11.64 -8.68 5.98
CA HIS A 97 10.37 -7.96 5.84
C HIS A 97 10.59 -6.53 5.36
N VAL A 98 9.69 -6.07 4.50
CA VAL A 98 9.56 -4.66 4.11
C VAL A 98 8.17 -4.21 4.54
N THR A 99 8.11 -3.19 5.40
CA THR A 99 6.86 -2.59 5.86
C THR A 99 6.68 -1.26 5.17
N ILE A 100 5.53 -1.08 4.54
CA ILE A 100 5.10 0.18 3.95
C ILE A 100 4.00 0.74 4.81
N ASP A 101 4.01 2.06 5.02
CA ASP A 101 2.94 2.74 5.72
C ASP A 101 2.30 3.83 4.84
N TRP A 102 0.98 3.94 4.95
CA TRP A 102 0.18 4.92 4.21
C TRP A 102 -0.92 5.48 5.10
N ARG A 103 -1.38 6.68 4.76
CA ARG A 103 -2.36 7.42 5.55
C ARG A 103 -3.57 7.75 4.72
N ASN A 104 -4.72 7.81 5.39
CA ASN A 104 -5.92 8.46 4.88
C ASN A 104 -6.39 9.51 5.87
N ASP A 105 -6.38 10.77 5.43
CA ASP A 105 -6.86 11.90 6.21
C ASP A 105 -8.22 12.34 5.67
N SER A 106 -9.25 12.42 6.52
CA SER A 106 -10.63 12.73 6.11
C SER A 106 -11.38 13.55 7.14
N ASN A 107 -12.56 14.05 6.77
CA ASN A 107 -13.48 14.73 7.69
C ASN A 107 -14.34 13.76 8.53
N GLY A 108 -13.99 12.47 8.60
CA GLY A 108 -14.73 11.45 9.36
C GLY A 108 -15.96 10.85 8.67
N TYR A 109 -16.33 11.32 7.47
CA TYR A 109 -17.45 10.77 6.68
C TYR A 109 -16.99 9.92 5.48
N TYR A 110 -15.80 10.21 4.96
CA TYR A 110 -15.22 9.55 3.80
C TYR A 110 -13.96 8.80 4.18
N SER A 111 -13.68 7.72 3.46
CA SER A 111 -12.46 6.93 3.63
C SER A 111 -11.62 6.96 2.36
N GLY A 112 -10.50 6.28 2.42
CA GLY A 112 -9.70 5.96 1.25
C GLY A 112 -9.07 4.60 1.45
N GLU A 113 -8.66 3.99 0.35
CA GLU A 113 -8.17 2.62 0.33
C GLU A 113 -7.03 2.44 -0.66
N LEU A 114 -6.25 1.39 -0.44
CA LEU A 114 -5.21 0.94 -1.35
C LEU A 114 -5.79 -0.19 -2.22
N VAL A 115 -6.02 0.12 -3.50
CA VAL A 115 -6.59 -0.82 -4.46
C VAL A 115 -5.48 -1.43 -5.32
N TRP A 116 -5.60 -2.72 -5.60
CA TRP A 116 -4.63 -3.49 -6.38
C TRP A 116 -5.20 -3.98 -7.71
N PHE A 117 -4.38 -3.90 -8.75
CA PHE A 117 -4.68 -4.36 -10.10
C PHE A 117 -3.54 -5.23 -10.63
N THR A 118 -3.88 -6.37 -11.22
CA THR A 118 -2.93 -7.22 -11.95
C THR A 118 -2.85 -6.80 -13.41
N GLY A 119 -1.63 -6.66 -13.94
CA GLY A 119 -1.36 -6.41 -15.36
C GLY A 119 -1.18 -7.68 -16.18
#